data_AF-A0A7X9G7L9-F1
#
_entry.id   AF-A0A7X9G7L9-F1
#
_cell.length_a   1.000
_cell.length_b   1.000
_cell.length_c   1.000
_cell.angle_alpha   90.00
_cell.angle_beta   90.00
_cell.angle_gamma   90.00
#
_symmetry.space_group_name_H-M   'P 1'
#
loop_
_entity.id
_entity.type
_entity.pdbx_description
1 polymer ?
#
loop_
_entity_poly.entity_id
_entity_poly.type
_entity_poly.pdbx_seq_one_letter_code
_entity_poly.pdbx_strand_id
1 'polypeptide(L)'
;MRIMKLFLLCCISCIGVSIANSSNKNWEITHKLIKEANTVDKQILDRTADKGTSGSAKLESRRAWEKVEAHLNSLSLDELVETAAAAAEYVVHRTELTAEWEREAAAVSDVGFVLSIYSFKNPTVTDFDSLVQRIKNSQESVYFRIALLSWFRDRIMQEKLAANYADHIINSVIQASRDVLCDPHSPESLRLVAYHVYTDAIIQDILSTCKKNDVLRLYLGSSGKHLDLFKHLVNEDITVPDETKQRLLDGNKNISWLLDNFSLELKKGVSERVKSMINFILRKLYNIPMGETEYQEMERLRAETVKK
;
A
#
# COMPACT_ATOMS: atom_id res chain seq x y z
N MET A 1 7.60 -8.82 25.37
CA MET A 1 7.19 -8.95 23.96
C MET A 1 5.66 -8.98 23.87
N ARG A 2 5.04 -7.79 23.75
CA ARG A 2 3.64 -7.61 23.38
C ARG A 2 3.67 -6.83 22.07
N ILE A 3 3.58 -7.52 20.94
CA ILE A 3 3.31 -6.88 19.65
C ILE A 3 1.91 -7.30 19.23
N MET A 4 1.09 -6.27 19.06
CA MET A 4 -0.33 -6.22 18.71
C MET A 4 -0.86 -7.40 17.90
N LYS A 5 -1.75 -8.17 18.53
CA LYS A 5 -2.66 -9.15 17.91
C LYS A 5 -4.01 -8.55 17.49
N LEU A 6 -4.06 -7.28 17.10
CA LEU A 6 -5.35 -6.56 16.99
C LEU A 6 -5.78 -6.11 15.59
N PHE A 7 -5.16 -6.62 14.53
CA PHE A 7 -5.54 -6.25 13.16
C PHE A 7 -5.98 -7.41 12.24
N LEU A 8 -6.22 -8.61 12.79
CA LEU A 8 -6.59 -9.81 12.01
C LEU A 8 -8.05 -10.26 12.19
N LEU A 9 -8.91 -9.44 12.81
CA LEU A 9 -10.22 -9.92 13.31
C LEU A 9 -11.46 -9.34 12.62
N CYS A 10 -11.33 -8.61 11.52
CA CYS A 10 -12.50 -8.24 10.70
C CYS A 10 -12.17 -8.38 9.21
N CYS A 11 -13.03 -9.10 8.49
CA CYS A 11 -13.12 -9.23 7.03
C CYS A 11 -12.48 -10.46 6.36
N ILE A 12 -12.71 -11.68 6.89
CA ILE A 12 -12.84 -12.86 6.02
C ILE A 12 -14.27 -13.37 6.17
N SER A 13 -15.19 -12.76 5.42
CA SER A 13 -16.55 -13.29 5.22
C SER A 13 -16.45 -14.72 4.68
N CYS A 14 -17.41 -15.57 5.04
CA CYS A 14 -17.48 -16.98 4.65
C CYS A 14 -17.52 -17.13 3.11
N ILE A 15 -16.61 -17.94 2.54
CA ILE A 15 -16.50 -18.11 1.09
C ILE A 15 -16.47 -19.60 0.72
N GLY A 16 -17.52 -20.01 0.01
CA GLY A 16 -17.71 -21.33 -0.58
C GLY A 16 -16.77 -21.55 -1.76
N VAL A 17 -16.30 -22.79 -1.91
CA VAL A 17 -15.26 -23.17 -2.87
C VAL A 17 -15.87 -23.34 -4.26
N SER A 18 -15.50 -22.48 -5.20
CA SER A 18 -15.60 -22.75 -6.63
C SER A 18 -14.22 -23.22 -7.14
N ILE A 19 -14.22 -24.33 -7.88
CA ILE A 19 -13.04 -25.03 -8.41
C ILE A 19 -12.88 -24.62 -9.87
N ALA A 20 -11.81 -23.88 -10.21
CA ALA A 20 -11.12 -23.97 -11.50
C ALA A 20 -9.83 -23.12 -11.54
N ASN A 21 -8.71 -23.80 -11.82
CA ASN A 21 -7.46 -23.37 -12.48
C ASN A 21 -6.71 -22.10 -12.01
N SER A 22 -5.90 -22.23 -10.96
CA SER A 22 -4.62 -21.52 -10.82
C SER A 22 -3.57 -22.53 -10.35
N SER A 23 -2.77 -23.10 -11.25
CA SER A 23 -1.93 -24.29 -11.01
C SER A 23 -0.69 -24.03 -10.14
N ASN A 24 -0.80 -23.21 -9.10
CA ASN A 24 0.24 -23.02 -8.11
C ASN A 24 -0.06 -23.89 -6.88
N LYS A 25 0.67 -25.00 -6.77
CA LYS A 25 0.53 -25.96 -5.65
C LYS A 25 0.74 -25.30 -4.27
N ASN A 26 1.61 -24.31 -4.19
CA ASN A 26 1.90 -23.62 -2.92
C ASN A 26 0.72 -22.75 -2.48
N TRP A 27 0.01 -22.10 -3.41
CA TRP A 27 -1.25 -21.41 -3.11
C TRP A 27 -2.34 -22.39 -2.70
N GLU A 28 -2.51 -23.52 -3.39
CA GLU A 28 -3.51 -24.54 -3.03
C GLU A 28 -3.32 -25.05 -1.59
N ILE A 29 -2.06 -25.36 -1.22
CA ILE A 29 -1.71 -25.77 0.15
C ILE A 29 -1.98 -24.63 1.13
N THR A 30 -1.51 -23.41 0.83
CA THR A 30 -1.69 -22.23 1.68
C THR A 30 -3.18 -21.97 1.95
N HIS A 31 -3.98 -21.91 0.89
CA HIS A 31 -5.42 -21.68 0.95
C HIS A 31 -6.16 -22.78 1.71
N LYS A 32 -5.77 -24.05 1.54
CA LYS A 32 -6.30 -25.17 2.33
C LYS A 32 -5.99 -25.00 3.82
N LEU A 33 -4.74 -24.72 4.18
CA LEU A 33 -4.35 -24.54 5.57
C LEU A 33 -5.05 -23.33 6.22
N ILE A 34 -5.23 -22.22 5.48
CA ILE A 34 -6.02 -21.06 5.94
C ILE A 34 -7.47 -21.47 6.21
N LYS A 35 -8.11 -22.24 5.31
CA LYS A 35 -9.49 -22.72 5.52
C LYS A 35 -9.60 -23.62 6.75
N GLU A 36 -8.64 -24.51 6.97
CA GLU A 36 -8.59 -25.36 8.16
C GLU A 36 -8.46 -24.50 9.44
N ALA A 37 -7.56 -23.51 9.45
CA ALA A 37 -7.38 -22.60 10.58
C ALA A 37 -8.64 -21.77 10.88
N ASN A 38 -9.24 -21.18 9.85
CA ASN A 38 -10.49 -20.43 9.99
C ASN A 38 -11.65 -21.31 10.49
N THR A 39 -11.70 -22.58 10.07
CA THR A 39 -12.72 -23.53 10.55
C THR A 39 -12.57 -23.80 12.05
N VAL A 40 -11.33 -23.97 12.53
CA VAL A 40 -11.03 -24.12 13.96
C VAL A 40 -11.45 -22.86 14.72
N ASP A 41 -11.08 -21.68 14.24
CA ASP A 41 -11.45 -20.41 14.88
C ASP A 41 -12.96 -20.22 14.96
N LYS A 42 -13.70 -20.55 13.90
CA LYS A 42 -15.17 -20.48 13.88
C LYS A 42 -15.79 -21.43 14.90
N GLN A 43 -15.34 -22.69 14.95
CA GLN A 43 -15.82 -23.66 15.94
C GLN A 43 -15.56 -23.19 17.38
N ILE A 44 -14.45 -22.50 17.61
CA ILE A 44 -14.14 -21.92 18.91
C ILE A 44 -15.09 -20.77 19.22
N LEU A 45 -15.29 -19.83 18.27
CA LEU A 45 -16.21 -18.71 18.43
C LEU A 45 -17.62 -19.18 18.78
N ASP A 46 -18.15 -20.16 18.03
CA ASP A 46 -19.47 -20.76 18.26
C ASP A 46 -19.56 -21.40 19.66
N ARG A 47 -18.51 -22.10 20.13
CA ARG A 47 -18.46 -22.68 21.50
C ARG A 47 -18.36 -21.64 22.60
N THR A 48 -17.71 -20.50 22.34
CA THR A 48 -17.49 -19.44 23.33
C THR A 48 -18.68 -18.51 23.50
N ALA A 49 -19.51 -18.36 22.48
CA ALA A 49 -20.78 -17.64 22.57
C ALA A 49 -21.70 -18.23 23.66
N ASP A 50 -21.55 -19.53 23.95
CA ASP A 50 -22.39 -20.22 24.92
C ASP A 50 -21.77 -20.38 26.32
N LYS A 51 -20.43 -20.41 26.49
CA LYS A 51 -19.77 -20.81 27.77
C LYS A 51 -18.44 -20.13 28.14
N GLY A 52 -17.99 -19.13 27.39
CA GLY A 52 -16.68 -18.48 27.61
C GLY A 52 -15.47 -19.30 27.12
N THR A 53 -14.32 -18.64 26.90
CA THR A 53 -13.15 -19.25 26.25
C THR A 53 -12.22 -19.99 27.20
N SER A 54 -12.06 -21.31 27.01
CA SER A 54 -11.07 -22.12 27.74
C SER A 54 -9.66 -21.97 27.16
N GLY A 55 -8.63 -22.21 27.98
CA GLY A 55 -7.22 -22.18 27.54
C GLY A 55 -6.88 -23.21 26.45
N SER A 56 -7.60 -24.34 26.40
CA SER A 56 -7.42 -25.40 25.39
C SER A 56 -7.83 -24.93 23.99
N ALA A 57 -8.95 -24.21 23.88
CA ALA A 57 -9.44 -23.69 22.61
C ALA A 57 -8.45 -22.70 21.96
N LYS A 58 -7.84 -21.81 22.76
CA LYS A 58 -6.81 -20.89 22.28
C LYS A 58 -5.55 -21.61 21.77
N LEU A 59 -5.24 -22.78 22.31
CA LEU A 59 -4.09 -23.59 21.88
C LEU A 59 -4.34 -24.28 20.54
N GLU A 60 -5.57 -24.77 20.31
CA GLU A 60 -5.95 -25.41 19.04
C GLU A 60 -5.91 -24.43 17.86
N SER A 61 -6.52 -23.26 18.02
CA SER A 61 -6.44 -22.15 17.05
C SER A 61 -4.99 -21.80 16.73
N ARG A 62 -4.16 -21.61 17.76
CA ARG A 62 -2.74 -21.28 17.60
C ARG A 62 -2.00 -22.34 16.78
N ARG A 63 -2.20 -23.63 17.08
CA ARG A 63 -1.54 -24.73 16.34
C ARG A 63 -1.96 -24.77 14.87
N ALA A 64 -3.21 -24.44 14.55
CA ALA A 64 -3.67 -24.40 13.17
C ALA A 64 -2.97 -23.27 12.39
N TRP A 65 -2.86 -22.08 12.98
CA TRP A 65 -2.13 -20.96 12.38
C TRP A 65 -0.61 -21.19 12.32
N GLU A 66 -0.01 -21.89 13.29
CA GLU A 66 1.41 -22.29 13.25
C GLU A 66 1.71 -23.19 12.04
N LYS A 67 0.75 -24.01 11.57
CA LYS A 67 0.93 -24.79 10.33
C LYS A 67 0.97 -23.90 9.09
N VAL A 68 0.12 -22.89 9.03
CA VAL A 68 0.11 -21.91 7.92
C VAL A 68 1.45 -21.18 7.89
N GLU A 69 1.90 -20.68 9.05
CA GLU A 69 3.17 -20.01 9.20
C GLU A 69 4.36 -20.91 8.83
N ALA A 70 4.36 -22.17 9.28
CA ALA A 70 5.42 -23.13 8.94
C ALA A 70 5.48 -23.41 7.43
N HIS A 71 4.33 -23.55 6.77
CA HIS A 71 4.26 -23.73 5.31
C HIS A 71 4.85 -22.52 4.60
N LEU A 72 4.37 -21.30 4.90
CA LEU A 72 4.90 -20.09 4.26
C LEU A 72 6.41 -19.91 4.54
N ASN A 73 6.86 -20.21 5.76
CA ASN A 73 8.27 -20.15 6.12
C ASN A 73 9.13 -21.18 5.37
N SER A 74 8.55 -22.28 4.86
CA SER A 74 9.27 -23.26 4.05
C SER A 74 9.54 -22.81 2.61
N LEU A 75 8.75 -21.88 2.09
CA LEU A 75 8.85 -21.40 0.70
C LEU A 75 10.07 -20.49 0.50
N SER A 76 10.71 -20.52 -0.67
CA SER A 76 11.70 -19.51 -1.07
C SER A 76 11.05 -18.13 -1.25
N LEU A 77 11.85 -17.07 -1.43
CA LEU A 77 11.32 -15.75 -1.76
C LEU A 77 10.51 -15.80 -3.06
N ASP A 78 11.07 -16.38 -4.12
CA ASP A 78 10.39 -16.51 -5.41
C ASP A 78 9.09 -17.32 -5.29
N GLU A 79 9.13 -18.44 -4.57
CA GLU A 79 7.94 -19.26 -4.33
C GLU A 79 6.86 -18.49 -3.56
N LEU A 80 7.22 -17.62 -2.61
CA LEU A 80 6.25 -16.74 -1.95
C LEU A 80 5.63 -15.74 -2.91
N VAL A 81 6.43 -15.11 -3.77
CA VAL A 81 5.90 -14.13 -4.73
C VAL A 81 4.97 -14.82 -5.73
N GLU A 82 5.35 -15.98 -6.26
CA GLU A 82 4.48 -16.76 -7.15
C GLU A 82 3.21 -17.26 -6.45
N THR A 83 3.32 -17.62 -5.16
CA THR A 83 2.15 -17.96 -4.33
C THR A 83 1.21 -16.76 -4.18
N ALA A 84 1.76 -15.57 -3.95
CA ALA A 84 0.97 -14.33 -3.84
C ALA A 84 0.33 -13.94 -5.18
N ALA A 85 1.05 -14.06 -6.28
CA ALA A 85 0.51 -13.81 -7.63
C ALA A 85 -0.67 -14.73 -7.94
N ALA A 86 -0.53 -16.03 -7.67
CA ALA A 86 -1.61 -16.99 -7.82
C ALA A 86 -2.81 -16.70 -6.90
N ALA A 87 -2.55 -16.25 -5.67
CA ALA A 87 -3.60 -15.85 -4.74
C ALA A 87 -4.44 -14.66 -5.28
N ALA A 88 -3.77 -13.66 -5.85
CA ALA A 88 -4.44 -12.52 -6.47
C ALA A 88 -5.20 -12.90 -7.74
N GLU A 89 -4.74 -13.87 -8.53
CA GLU A 89 -5.48 -14.35 -9.70
C GLU A 89 -6.72 -15.17 -9.31
N TYR A 90 -6.62 -15.95 -8.23
CA TYR A 90 -7.71 -16.79 -7.74
C TYR A 90 -8.98 -15.99 -7.38
N VAL A 91 -8.88 -14.69 -7.08
CA VAL A 91 -10.04 -13.85 -6.76
C VAL A 91 -11.04 -13.70 -7.92
N VAL A 92 -10.60 -13.95 -9.16
CA VAL A 92 -11.49 -13.92 -10.33
C VAL A 92 -12.46 -15.11 -10.33
N HIS A 93 -12.06 -16.22 -9.72
CA HIS A 93 -12.85 -17.46 -9.66
C HIS A 93 -13.79 -17.53 -8.44
N ARG A 94 -13.74 -16.51 -7.59
CA ARG A 94 -14.55 -16.36 -6.38
C ARG A 94 -15.94 -15.81 -6.72
N THR A 95 -16.86 -16.73 -6.98
CA THR A 95 -18.24 -16.44 -7.43
C THR A 95 -19.06 -15.58 -6.46
N GLU A 96 -18.66 -15.57 -5.19
CA GLU A 96 -19.29 -14.80 -4.13
C GLU A 96 -18.84 -13.34 -4.07
N LEU A 97 -17.77 -12.98 -4.78
CA LEU A 97 -17.35 -11.59 -4.95
C LEU A 97 -18.04 -11.03 -6.19
N THR A 98 -19.04 -10.20 -5.96
CA THR A 98 -19.95 -9.71 -7.01
C THR A 98 -19.47 -8.40 -7.61
N ALA A 99 -18.81 -7.56 -6.82
CA ALA A 99 -18.29 -6.27 -7.26
C ALA A 99 -16.76 -6.28 -7.45
N GLU A 100 -16.25 -5.44 -8.35
CA GLU A 100 -14.81 -5.36 -8.64
C GLU A 100 -14.01 -4.95 -7.40
N TRP A 101 -14.50 -3.99 -6.62
CA TRP A 101 -13.85 -3.55 -5.39
C TRP A 101 -13.73 -4.66 -4.33
N GLU A 102 -14.66 -5.62 -4.31
CA GLU A 102 -14.58 -6.78 -3.41
C GLU A 102 -13.44 -7.70 -3.82
N ARG A 103 -13.23 -7.88 -5.14
CA ARG A 103 -12.10 -8.65 -5.69
C ARG A 103 -10.76 -7.95 -5.47
N GLU A 104 -10.71 -6.62 -5.66
CA GLU A 104 -9.55 -5.79 -5.34
C GLU A 104 -9.16 -5.96 -3.84
N ALA A 105 -10.13 -5.82 -2.93
CA ALA A 105 -9.90 -5.95 -1.50
C ALA A 105 -9.47 -7.37 -1.11
N ALA A 106 -10.08 -8.40 -1.70
CA ALA A 106 -9.69 -9.78 -1.49
C ALA A 106 -8.24 -10.04 -1.94
N ALA A 107 -7.85 -9.55 -3.12
CA ALA A 107 -6.49 -9.70 -3.63
C ALA A 107 -5.46 -9.00 -2.73
N VAL A 108 -5.75 -7.77 -2.28
CA VAL A 108 -4.89 -7.04 -1.35
C VAL A 108 -4.72 -7.82 -0.04
N SER A 109 -5.80 -8.40 0.48
CA SER A 109 -5.77 -9.22 1.70
C SER A 109 -4.94 -10.49 1.52
N ASP A 110 -5.21 -11.26 0.47
CA ASP A 110 -4.58 -12.56 0.24
C ASP A 110 -3.08 -12.41 -0.06
N VAL A 111 -2.70 -11.47 -0.92
CA VAL A 111 -1.29 -11.13 -1.20
C VAL A 111 -0.61 -10.56 0.04
N GLY A 112 -1.27 -9.65 0.76
CA GLY A 112 -0.73 -9.06 1.98
C GLY A 112 -0.45 -10.11 3.06
N PHE A 113 -1.30 -11.14 3.15
CA PHE A 113 -1.10 -12.28 4.03
C PHE A 113 0.10 -13.13 3.62
N VAL A 114 0.18 -13.55 2.35
CA VAL A 114 1.31 -14.36 1.85
C VAL A 114 2.64 -13.61 2.00
N LEU A 115 2.67 -12.33 1.60
CA LEU A 115 3.86 -11.47 1.70
C LEU A 115 4.08 -10.89 3.11
N SER A 116 3.29 -11.31 4.12
CA SER A 116 3.47 -10.84 5.50
C SER A 116 4.84 -11.25 6.04
N ILE A 117 5.32 -12.44 5.64
CA ILE A 117 6.60 -13.00 6.08
C ILE A 117 7.78 -12.64 5.18
N TYR A 118 7.55 -11.95 4.07
CA TYR A 118 8.58 -11.64 3.07
C TYR A 118 9.79 -10.94 3.71
N SER A 119 9.54 -9.92 4.55
CA SER A 119 10.60 -9.19 5.27
C SER A 119 11.38 -10.06 6.26
N PHE A 120 10.79 -11.14 6.81
CA PHE A 120 11.49 -12.06 7.73
C PHE A 120 12.42 -13.04 7.01
N LYS A 121 12.32 -13.13 5.68
CA LYS A 121 13.22 -13.92 4.85
C LYS A 121 14.48 -13.16 4.40
N ASN A 122 14.73 -12.00 5.00
CA ASN A 122 15.91 -11.15 4.74
C ASN A 122 16.12 -10.82 3.25
N PRO A 123 15.12 -10.28 2.55
CA PRO A 123 15.26 -9.87 1.16
C PRO A 123 16.32 -8.77 1.01
N THR A 124 17.06 -8.87 -0.09
CA THR A 124 17.99 -7.86 -0.58
C THR A 124 17.26 -6.75 -1.34
N VAL A 125 17.97 -5.65 -1.64
CA VAL A 125 17.42 -4.56 -2.45
C VAL A 125 16.97 -5.05 -3.84
N THR A 126 17.72 -5.98 -4.46
CA THR A 126 17.40 -6.55 -5.77
C THR A 126 16.10 -7.36 -5.77
N ASP A 127 15.79 -8.01 -4.64
CA ASP A 127 14.53 -8.76 -4.49
C ASP A 127 13.33 -7.81 -4.47
N PHE A 128 13.46 -6.65 -3.81
CA PHE A 128 12.45 -5.60 -3.86
C PHE A 128 12.36 -4.95 -5.24
N ASP A 129 13.48 -4.70 -5.92
CA ASP A 129 13.45 -4.17 -7.28
C ASP A 129 12.71 -5.11 -8.23
N SER A 130 12.92 -6.42 -8.08
CA SER A 130 12.22 -7.45 -8.85
C SER A 130 10.70 -7.41 -8.58
N LEU A 131 10.28 -7.27 -7.31
CA LEU A 131 8.88 -7.06 -6.96
C LEU A 131 8.29 -5.78 -7.56
N VAL A 132 9.04 -4.68 -7.54
CA VAL A 132 8.61 -3.40 -8.15
C VAL A 132 8.45 -3.55 -9.67
N GLN A 133 9.33 -4.28 -10.35
CA GLN A 133 9.18 -4.53 -11.79
C GLN A 133 7.88 -5.28 -12.13
N ARG A 134 7.39 -6.16 -11.24
CA ARG A 134 6.11 -6.85 -11.44
C ARG A 134 4.92 -5.90 -11.44
N ILE A 135 4.98 -4.76 -10.73
CA ILE A 135 3.93 -3.72 -10.79
C ILE A 135 3.83 -3.12 -12.20
N LYS A 136 4.95 -3.02 -12.92
CA LYS A 136 5.04 -2.43 -14.26
C LYS A 136 4.71 -3.43 -15.37
N ASN A 137 4.78 -4.72 -15.09
CA ASN A 137 4.55 -5.77 -16.08
C ASN A 137 3.05 -5.89 -16.42
N SER A 138 2.68 -5.55 -17.65
CA SER A 138 1.28 -5.63 -18.12
C SER A 138 0.76 -7.05 -18.30
N GLN A 139 1.64 -8.07 -18.30
CA GLN A 139 1.25 -9.48 -18.33
C GLN A 139 0.81 -10.00 -16.95
N GLU A 140 1.14 -9.29 -15.87
CA GLU A 140 0.69 -9.65 -14.53
C GLU A 140 -0.80 -9.34 -14.36
N SER A 141 -1.48 -10.15 -13.56
CA SER A 141 -2.87 -9.88 -13.16
C SER A 141 -2.99 -8.47 -12.58
N VAL A 142 -4.02 -7.73 -13.02
CA VAL A 142 -4.31 -6.39 -12.48
C VAL A 142 -4.52 -6.42 -10.97
N TYR A 143 -5.13 -7.50 -10.45
CA TYR A 143 -5.34 -7.70 -9.02
C TYR A 143 -4.02 -7.87 -8.26
N PHE A 144 -3.05 -8.57 -8.87
CA PHE A 144 -1.73 -8.73 -8.26
C PHE A 144 -0.96 -7.41 -8.25
N ARG A 145 -1.00 -6.65 -9.35
CA ARG A 145 -0.36 -5.32 -9.44
C ARG A 145 -0.96 -4.33 -8.43
N ILE A 146 -2.29 -4.31 -8.27
CA ILE A 146 -3.00 -3.55 -7.24
C ILE A 146 -2.53 -3.96 -5.84
N ALA A 147 -2.49 -5.27 -5.58
CA ALA A 147 -2.13 -5.79 -4.27
C ALA A 147 -0.66 -5.51 -3.91
N LEU A 148 0.26 -5.59 -4.87
CA LEU A 148 1.67 -5.22 -4.67
C LEU A 148 1.82 -3.74 -4.35
N LEU A 149 1.14 -2.85 -5.09
CA LEU A 149 1.13 -1.42 -4.78
C LEU A 149 0.64 -1.16 -3.36
N SER A 150 -0.52 -1.72 -2.98
CA SER A 150 -1.05 -1.60 -1.62
C SER A 150 -0.10 -2.16 -0.56
N TRP A 151 0.55 -3.29 -0.83
CA TRP A 151 1.52 -3.89 0.09
C TRP A 151 2.74 -2.98 0.30
N PHE A 152 3.33 -2.44 -0.76
CA PHE A 152 4.43 -1.48 -0.65
C PHE A 152 4.01 -0.22 0.11
N ARG A 153 2.83 0.32 -0.22
CA ARG A 153 2.26 1.47 0.49
C ARG A 153 2.19 1.21 1.99
N ASP A 154 1.69 0.05 2.41
CA ASP A 154 1.59 -0.30 3.82
C ASP A 154 2.98 -0.42 4.48
N ARG A 155 3.97 -0.99 3.79
CA ARG A 155 5.35 -1.07 4.30
C ARG A 155 5.99 0.30 4.47
N ILE A 156 5.77 1.21 3.53
CA ILE A 156 6.26 2.60 3.58
C ILE A 156 5.59 3.36 4.73
N MET A 157 4.26 3.32 4.79
CA MET A 157 3.49 4.07 5.80
C MET A 157 3.72 3.56 7.23
N GLN A 158 4.05 2.28 7.40
CA GLN A 158 4.35 1.68 8.69
C GLN A 158 5.85 1.69 9.04
N GLU A 159 6.69 2.31 8.19
CA GLU A 159 8.15 2.37 8.36
C GLU A 159 8.78 0.97 8.56
N LYS A 160 8.25 -0.04 7.85
CA LYS A 160 8.66 -1.46 7.95
C LYS A 160 9.75 -1.87 6.96
N LEU A 161 10.24 -0.94 6.15
CA LEU A 161 11.36 -1.18 5.24
C LEU A 161 12.69 -1.12 6.01
N ALA A 162 13.66 -1.95 5.65
CA ALA A 162 14.96 -1.91 6.31
C ALA A 162 15.70 -0.60 5.98
N ALA A 163 16.29 0.03 6.99
CA ALA A 163 16.82 1.38 6.90
C ALA A 163 17.91 1.56 5.82
N ASN A 164 18.67 0.51 5.53
CA ASN A 164 19.77 0.54 4.56
C ASN A 164 19.32 0.64 3.09
N TYR A 165 18.05 0.35 2.78
CA TYR A 165 17.53 0.43 1.42
C TYR A 165 16.12 1.04 1.34
N ALA A 166 15.57 1.54 2.44
CA ALA A 166 14.22 2.12 2.48
C ALA A 166 14.03 3.24 1.45
N ASP A 167 15.01 4.15 1.34
CA ASP A 167 14.97 5.29 0.42
C ASP A 167 14.94 4.85 -1.04
N HIS A 168 15.77 3.86 -1.39
CA HIS A 168 15.78 3.27 -2.72
C HIS A 168 14.43 2.64 -3.07
N ILE A 169 13.87 1.83 -2.17
CA ILE A 169 12.57 1.18 -2.38
C ILE A 169 11.46 2.23 -2.54
N ILE A 170 11.43 3.26 -1.69
CA ILE A 170 10.43 4.35 -1.79
C ILE A 170 10.51 5.01 -3.16
N ASN A 171 11.70 5.36 -3.62
CA ASN A 171 11.90 5.96 -4.94
C ASN A 171 11.48 5.03 -6.08
N SER A 172 11.83 3.75 -6.01
CA SER A 172 11.41 2.73 -6.98
C SER A 172 9.88 2.59 -7.03
N VAL A 173 9.20 2.63 -5.87
CA VAL A 173 7.73 2.58 -5.78
C VAL A 173 7.07 3.85 -6.31
N ILE A 174 7.63 5.03 -6.02
CA ILE A 174 7.19 6.31 -6.61
C ILE A 174 7.29 6.24 -8.13
N GLN A 175 8.42 5.77 -8.67
CA GLN A 175 8.62 5.65 -10.11
C GLN A 175 7.66 4.63 -10.74
N ALA A 176 7.49 3.45 -10.13
CA ALA A 176 6.55 2.45 -10.65
C ALA A 176 5.09 2.94 -10.63
N SER A 177 4.69 3.67 -9.58
CA SER A 177 3.38 4.30 -9.51
C SER A 177 3.21 5.35 -10.60
N ARG A 178 4.25 6.17 -10.85
CA ARG A 178 4.28 7.15 -11.94
C ARG A 178 4.16 6.48 -13.31
N ASP A 179 4.89 5.40 -13.54
CA ASP A 179 4.85 4.65 -14.80
C ASP A 179 3.44 4.11 -15.08
N VAL A 180 2.77 3.57 -14.06
CA VAL A 180 1.35 3.15 -14.15
C VAL A 180 0.43 4.31 -14.51
N LEU A 181 0.63 5.49 -13.91
CA LEU A 181 -0.19 6.68 -14.15
C LEU A 181 0.06 7.32 -15.52
N CYS A 182 1.27 7.17 -16.07
CA CYS A 182 1.64 7.63 -17.41
C CYS A 182 1.17 6.68 -18.51
N ASP A 183 0.95 5.41 -18.21
CA ASP A 183 0.46 4.42 -19.19
C ASP A 183 -1.04 4.64 -19.47
N PRO A 184 -1.43 5.04 -20.69
CA PRO A 184 -2.82 5.27 -21.05
C PRO A 184 -3.67 3.98 -21.07
N HIS A 185 -3.04 2.81 -21.09
CA HIS A 185 -3.71 1.51 -21.07
C HIS A 185 -3.94 0.96 -19.66
N SER A 186 -3.43 1.63 -18.62
CA SER A 186 -3.65 1.22 -17.23
C SER A 186 -5.14 1.27 -16.85
N PRO A 187 -5.71 0.16 -16.33
CA PRO A 187 -7.09 0.13 -15.84
C PRO A 187 -7.34 1.19 -14.76
N GLU A 188 -8.56 1.74 -14.71
CA GLU A 188 -8.93 2.77 -13.72
C GLU A 188 -8.64 2.32 -12.28
N SER A 189 -8.98 1.08 -11.92
CA SER A 189 -8.72 0.51 -10.59
C SER A 189 -7.24 0.54 -10.22
N LEU A 190 -6.37 0.15 -11.14
CA LEU A 190 -4.92 0.20 -10.94
C LEU A 190 -4.40 1.63 -10.83
N ARG A 191 -4.89 2.56 -11.68
CA ARG A 191 -4.52 3.98 -11.61
C ARG A 191 -4.93 4.63 -10.29
N LEU A 192 -6.12 4.33 -9.78
CA LEU A 192 -6.60 4.85 -8.49
C LEU A 192 -5.68 4.45 -7.34
N VAL A 193 -5.27 3.17 -7.31
CA VAL A 193 -4.32 2.67 -6.30
C VAL A 193 -2.96 3.33 -6.49
N ALA A 194 -2.47 3.45 -7.73
CA ALA A 194 -1.20 4.11 -8.02
C ALA A 194 -1.18 5.59 -7.55
N TYR A 195 -2.27 6.35 -7.71
CA TYR A 195 -2.36 7.71 -7.15
C TYR A 195 -2.22 7.71 -5.63
N HIS A 196 -2.91 6.80 -4.93
CA HIS A 196 -2.79 6.69 -3.49
C HIS A 196 -1.37 6.33 -3.03
N VAL A 197 -0.73 5.35 -3.69
CA VAL A 197 0.63 4.93 -3.37
C VAL A 197 1.63 6.03 -3.67
N TYR A 198 1.58 6.64 -4.86
CA TYR A 198 2.44 7.75 -5.28
C TYR A 198 2.39 8.88 -4.25
N THR A 199 1.17 9.32 -3.91
CA THR A 199 0.95 10.41 -2.95
C THR A 199 1.47 10.04 -1.56
N ASP A 200 1.07 8.89 -1.02
CA ASP A 200 1.43 8.52 0.35
C ASP A 200 2.94 8.30 0.49
N ALA A 201 3.61 7.77 -0.55
CA ALA A 201 5.06 7.64 -0.58
C ALA A 201 5.78 8.99 -0.56
N ILE A 202 5.35 9.97 -1.37
CA ILE A 202 5.95 11.31 -1.40
C ILE A 202 5.71 12.05 -0.08
N ILE A 203 4.48 11.99 0.44
CA ILE A 203 4.15 12.59 1.74
C ILE A 203 5.05 12.00 2.83
N GLN A 204 5.16 10.67 2.89
CA GLN A 204 5.99 10.02 3.89
C GLN A 204 7.46 10.36 3.72
N ASP A 205 7.95 10.48 2.48
CA ASP A 205 9.32 10.88 2.19
C ASP A 205 9.66 12.28 2.69
N ILE A 206 8.82 13.28 2.36
CA ILE A 206 8.97 14.66 2.82
C ILE A 206 8.89 14.72 4.35
N LEU A 207 7.86 14.12 4.94
CA LEU A 207 7.66 14.14 6.38
C LEU A 207 8.81 13.44 7.13
N SER A 208 9.28 12.29 6.64
CA SER A 208 10.40 11.56 7.26
C SER A 208 11.68 12.38 7.18
N THR A 209 11.95 13.01 6.04
CA THR A 209 13.11 13.89 5.85
C THR A 209 13.09 15.06 6.83
N CYS A 210 11.94 15.73 6.96
CA CYS A 210 11.77 16.80 7.93
C CYS A 210 11.87 16.33 9.39
N LYS A 211 11.34 15.14 9.72
CA LYS A 211 11.39 14.58 11.09
C LYS A 211 12.82 14.23 11.53
N LYS A 212 13.69 13.83 10.59
CA LYS A 212 15.07 13.41 10.91
C LYS A 212 16.03 14.58 11.11
N ASN A 213 15.65 15.79 10.70
CA ASN A 213 16.51 16.98 10.77
C ASN A 213 15.91 18.04 11.70
N ASP A 214 16.65 18.45 12.73
CA ASP A 214 16.16 19.36 13.77
C ASP A 214 15.75 20.73 13.23
N VAL A 215 16.47 21.27 12.23
CA VAL A 215 16.14 22.54 11.57
C VAL A 215 14.80 22.44 10.83
N LEU A 216 14.56 21.29 10.18
CA LEU A 216 13.36 21.04 9.40
C LEU A 216 12.11 20.69 10.22
N ARG A 217 12.28 20.16 11.44
CA ARG A 217 11.14 19.82 12.33
C ARG A 217 10.23 21.01 12.62
N LEU A 218 10.77 22.22 12.61
CA LEU A 218 10.02 23.47 12.83
C LEU A 218 8.93 23.71 11.77
N TYR A 219 9.04 23.05 10.61
CA TYR A 219 8.12 23.16 9.48
C TYR A 219 7.03 22.07 9.49
N LEU A 220 7.02 21.15 10.44
CA LEU A 220 6.03 20.05 10.52
C LEU A 220 4.76 20.40 11.32
N GLY A 221 4.59 21.65 11.73
CA GLY A 221 3.50 22.10 12.60
C GLY A 221 2.35 22.84 11.88
N SER A 222 1.23 23.01 12.59
CA SER A 222 0.03 23.72 12.13
C SER A 222 0.16 25.26 12.14
N SER A 223 1.36 25.80 12.33
CA SER A 223 1.62 27.23 12.49
C SER A 223 1.74 28.00 11.17
N GLY A 224 1.27 27.45 10.05
CA GLY A 224 1.45 28.00 8.71
C GLY A 224 2.87 27.90 8.15
N LYS A 225 3.88 27.73 9.03
CA LYS A 225 5.30 27.64 8.68
C LYS A 225 5.64 26.56 7.65
N HIS A 226 4.85 25.48 7.55
CA HIS A 226 5.09 24.43 6.56
C HIS A 226 5.14 24.96 5.12
N LEU A 227 4.44 26.07 4.82
CA LEU A 227 4.44 26.73 3.52
C LEU A 227 5.74 27.50 3.24
N ASP A 228 6.44 27.93 4.29
CA ASP A 228 7.68 28.71 4.16
C ASP A 228 8.91 27.82 3.90
N LEU A 229 8.79 26.50 4.10
CA LEU A 229 9.93 25.57 4.03
C LEU A 229 10.72 25.72 2.72
N PHE A 230 10.02 25.62 1.59
CA PHE A 230 10.67 25.61 0.28
C PHE A 230 11.26 26.96 -0.09
N LYS A 231 10.60 28.05 0.32
CA LYS A 231 11.15 29.40 0.19
C LYS A 231 12.45 29.53 0.96
N HIS A 232 12.48 29.12 2.22
CA HIS A 232 13.68 29.18 3.05
C HIS A 232 14.81 28.26 2.55
N LEU A 233 14.47 27.09 1.99
CA LEU A 233 15.46 26.20 1.36
C LEU A 233 16.11 26.82 0.11
N VAL A 234 15.32 27.50 -0.72
CA VAL A 234 15.80 28.11 -1.98
C VAL A 234 16.60 29.38 -1.69
N ASN A 235 16.15 30.20 -0.74
CA ASN A 235 16.81 31.45 -0.36
C ASN A 235 18.04 31.25 0.56
N GLU A 236 18.30 30.02 0.98
CA GLU A 236 19.38 29.67 1.93
C GLU A 236 19.20 30.30 3.32
N ASP A 237 17.95 30.62 3.69
CA ASP A 237 17.57 31.11 5.02
C ASP A 237 17.74 30.01 6.10
N ILE A 238 17.84 28.75 5.68
CA ILE A 238 18.16 27.59 6.53
C ILE A 238 19.29 26.76 5.93
N THR A 239 20.14 26.21 6.80
CA THR A 239 21.23 25.31 6.41
C THR A 239 20.87 23.86 6.71
N VAL A 240 20.87 23.03 5.67
CA VAL A 240 20.67 21.57 5.75
C VAL A 240 21.69 20.89 4.81
N PRO A 241 22.01 19.60 5.00
CA PRO A 241 22.87 18.87 4.07
C PRO A 241 22.31 18.91 2.64
N ASP A 242 23.19 19.00 1.64
CA ASP A 242 22.78 19.10 0.21
C ASP A 242 21.88 17.94 -0.21
N GLU A 243 22.15 16.73 0.24
CA GLU A 243 21.31 15.55 -0.01
C GLU A 243 19.89 15.73 0.55
N THR A 244 19.76 16.34 1.72
CA THR A 244 18.46 16.66 2.34
C THR A 244 17.73 17.75 1.56
N LYS A 245 18.44 18.81 1.15
CA LYS A 245 17.89 19.89 0.31
C LYS A 245 17.36 19.32 -1.01
N GLN A 246 18.19 18.55 -1.70
CA GLN A 246 17.86 17.95 -2.99
C GLN A 246 16.66 17.03 -2.89
N ARG A 247 16.61 16.16 -1.87
CA ARG A 247 15.48 15.25 -1.63
C ARG A 247 14.16 15.99 -1.43
N LEU A 248 14.15 17.07 -0.64
CA LEU A 248 12.94 17.88 -0.46
C LEU A 248 12.51 18.55 -1.77
N LEU A 249 13.45 19.13 -2.52
CA LEU A 249 13.17 19.74 -3.81
C LEU A 249 12.57 18.73 -4.80
N ASP A 250 13.09 17.49 -4.83
CA ASP A 250 12.54 16.44 -5.67
C ASP A 250 11.16 15.96 -5.18
N GLY A 251 10.95 15.92 -3.87
CA GLY A 251 9.61 15.73 -3.27
C GLY A 251 8.61 16.79 -3.75
N ASN A 252 8.99 18.07 -3.78
CA ASN A 252 8.12 19.15 -4.26
C ASN A 252 7.85 19.05 -5.77
N LYS A 253 8.84 18.67 -6.58
CA LYS A 253 8.63 18.39 -8.02
C LYS A 253 7.63 17.27 -8.23
N ASN A 254 7.67 16.23 -7.40
CA ASN A 254 6.70 15.14 -7.46
C ASN A 254 5.28 15.61 -7.09
N ILE A 255 5.14 16.51 -6.11
CA ILE A 255 3.84 17.17 -5.82
C ILE A 255 3.38 17.98 -7.04
N SER A 256 4.26 18.79 -7.62
CA SER A 256 3.97 19.60 -8.80
C SER A 256 3.42 18.74 -9.95
N TRP A 257 4.12 17.63 -10.26
CA TRP A 257 3.69 16.66 -11.27
C TRP A 257 2.33 16.02 -10.95
N LEU A 258 2.07 15.70 -9.68
CA LEU A 258 0.78 15.13 -9.24
C LEU A 258 -0.38 16.11 -9.49
N LEU A 259 -0.19 17.38 -9.14
CA LEU A 259 -1.21 18.43 -9.32
C LEU A 259 -1.48 18.70 -10.80
N ASP A 260 -0.43 18.77 -11.63
CA ASP A 260 -0.58 18.85 -13.08
C ASP A 260 -1.38 17.67 -13.64
N ASN A 261 -1.10 16.46 -13.13
CA ASN A 261 -1.80 15.26 -13.55
C ASN A 261 -3.29 15.29 -13.14
N PHE A 262 -3.61 15.76 -11.93
CA PHE A 262 -5.00 15.99 -11.52
C PHE A 262 -5.71 17.03 -12.38
N SER A 263 -5.04 18.12 -12.74
CA SER A 263 -5.58 19.14 -13.65
C SER A 263 -5.92 18.53 -15.02
N LEU A 264 -5.07 17.65 -15.54
CA LEU A 264 -5.31 16.91 -16.79
C LEU A 264 -6.47 15.93 -16.65
N GLU A 265 -6.57 15.17 -15.56
CA GLU A 265 -7.68 14.25 -15.35
C GLU A 265 -9.01 15.02 -15.25
N LEU A 266 -9.11 16.09 -14.45
CA LEU A 266 -10.36 16.85 -14.31
C LEU A 266 -10.87 17.43 -15.63
N LYS A 267 -9.97 17.82 -16.55
CA LYS A 267 -10.33 18.30 -17.90
C LYS A 267 -10.93 17.23 -18.79
N LYS A 268 -10.69 15.94 -18.55
CA LYS A 268 -11.17 14.82 -19.39
C LYS A 268 -12.62 14.40 -19.12
N GLY A 269 -13.32 15.05 -18.18
CA GLY A 269 -14.68 14.65 -17.82
C GLY A 269 -14.70 13.30 -17.09
N VAL A 270 -14.05 13.25 -15.93
CA VAL A 270 -13.77 12.01 -15.17
C VAL A 270 -14.97 11.45 -14.41
N SER A 271 -14.90 10.17 -14.07
CA SER A 271 -15.85 9.49 -13.19
C SER A 271 -15.88 10.13 -11.80
N GLU A 272 -17.03 10.05 -11.11
CA GLU A 272 -17.16 10.52 -9.72
C GLU A 272 -16.17 9.83 -8.78
N ARG A 273 -15.79 8.57 -9.09
CA ARG A 273 -14.76 7.83 -8.36
C ARG A 273 -13.40 8.54 -8.43
N VAL A 274 -12.97 8.95 -9.61
CA VAL A 274 -11.71 9.70 -9.82
C VAL A 274 -11.80 11.09 -9.18
N LYS A 275 -12.90 11.83 -9.36
CA LYS A 275 -13.11 13.15 -8.71
C LYS A 275 -13.04 13.06 -7.18
N SER A 276 -13.67 12.05 -6.60
CA SER A 276 -13.61 11.77 -5.16
C SER A 276 -12.20 11.42 -4.70
N MET A 277 -11.45 10.62 -5.46
CA MET A 277 -10.06 10.27 -5.18
C MET A 277 -9.15 11.51 -5.18
N ILE A 278 -9.28 12.39 -6.19
CA ILE A 278 -8.53 13.65 -6.26
C ILE A 278 -8.82 14.52 -5.03
N ASN A 279 -10.09 14.76 -4.70
CA ASN A 279 -10.46 15.56 -3.52
C ASN A 279 -9.88 14.99 -2.22
N PHE A 280 -9.94 13.66 -2.06
CA PHE A 280 -9.35 13.00 -0.90
C PHE A 280 -7.82 13.19 -0.82
N ILE A 281 -7.11 13.10 -1.95
CA ILE A 281 -5.66 13.32 -1.99
C ILE A 281 -5.29 14.78 -1.72
N LEU A 282 -6.01 15.74 -2.31
CA LEU A 282 -5.76 17.17 -2.06
C LEU A 282 -5.89 17.49 -0.56
N ARG A 283 -6.86 16.88 0.14
CA ARG A 283 -6.98 17.01 1.61
C ARG A 283 -5.77 16.46 2.38
N LYS A 284 -5.15 15.38 1.89
CA LYS A 284 -3.92 14.86 2.51
C LYS A 284 -2.75 15.82 2.35
N LEU A 285 -2.61 16.41 1.16
CA LEU A 285 -1.54 17.34 0.85
C LEU A 285 -1.61 18.62 1.69
N TYR A 286 -2.82 19.08 2.06
CA TYR A 286 -3.05 20.34 2.75
C TYR A 286 -2.16 20.63 3.99
N ASN A 287 -1.73 19.60 4.72
CA ASN A 287 -0.94 19.75 5.95
C ASN A 287 0.54 19.36 5.79
N ILE A 288 1.01 19.19 4.56
CA ILE A 288 2.37 18.76 4.25
C ILE A 288 3.17 19.98 3.77
N PRO A 289 4.45 20.11 4.14
CA PRO A 289 5.30 21.13 3.54
C PRO A 289 5.32 20.98 2.01
N MET A 290 5.02 22.07 1.30
CA MET A 290 5.07 22.17 -0.16
C MET A 290 5.37 23.61 -0.58
N GLY A 291 5.80 23.80 -1.81
CA GLY A 291 6.04 25.12 -2.38
C GLY A 291 4.78 25.96 -2.50
N GLU A 292 4.93 27.28 -2.53
CA GLU A 292 3.81 28.22 -2.65
C GLU A 292 3.01 27.99 -3.94
N THR A 293 3.71 27.76 -5.06
CA THR A 293 3.08 27.46 -6.35
C THR A 293 2.24 26.18 -6.28
N GLU A 294 2.80 25.10 -5.72
CA GLU A 294 2.08 23.83 -5.54
C GLU A 294 0.87 24.00 -4.60
N TYR A 295 1.01 24.78 -3.53
CA TYR A 295 -0.10 25.06 -2.61
C TYR A 295 -1.25 25.81 -3.29
N GLN A 296 -0.94 26.83 -4.09
CA GLN A 296 -1.93 27.59 -4.85
C GLN A 296 -2.68 26.71 -5.86
N GLU A 297 -1.96 25.84 -6.58
CA GLU A 297 -2.57 24.91 -7.54
C GLU A 297 -3.43 23.85 -6.84
N MET A 298 -2.98 23.34 -5.69
CA MET A 298 -3.75 22.41 -4.85
C MET A 298 -5.09 23.03 -4.41
N GLU A 299 -5.09 24.27 -3.93
CA GLU A 299 -6.32 24.98 -3.55
C GLU A 299 -7.22 25.28 -4.77
N ARG A 300 -6.64 25.61 -5.94
CA ARG A 300 -7.40 25.77 -7.19
C ARG A 300 -8.14 24.49 -7.57
N LEU A 301 -7.42 23.35 -7.59
CA LEU A 301 -7.98 22.03 -7.90
C LEU A 301 -9.03 21.61 -6.86
N ARG A 302 -8.81 21.93 -5.59
CA ARG A 302 -9.78 21.66 -4.51
C ARG A 302 -11.09 22.43 -4.75
N ALA A 303 -11.01 23.69 -5.14
CA ALA A 303 -12.20 24.46 -5.49
C ALA A 303 -12.94 23.89 -6.71
N GLU A 304 -12.21 23.37 -7.70
CA GLU A 304 -12.77 22.74 -8.90
C GLU A 304 -13.49 21.42 -8.59
N THR A 305 -12.94 20.60 -7.69
CA THR A 305 -13.57 19.33 -7.27
C THR A 305 -14.84 19.51 -6.41
N VAL A 306 -15.04 20.67 -5.78
CA VAL A 306 -16.23 20.97 -4.95
C VAL A 306 -17.36 21.59 -5.76
N LYS A 307 -17.08 22.19 -6.92
CA LYS A 307 -18.11 22.74 -7.80
C LYS A 307 -19.00 21.60 -8.35
N LYS A 308 -20.31 21.75 -8.10
CA LYS A 308 -21.40 20.89 -8.58
C LYS A 308 -21.74 21.22 -10.02
#